data_AF-A0A963WCV3-F1
#
_entry.id   AF-A0A963WCV3-F1
#
_cell.length_a   1.000
_cell.length_b   1.000
_cell.length_c   1.000
_cell.angle_alpha   90.00
_cell.angle_beta   90.00
_cell.angle_gamma   90.00
#
_symmetry.space_group_name_H-M   'P 1'
#
loop_
_entity.id
_entity.type
_entity.pdbx_description
1 polymer ?
#
loop_
_entity_poly.entity_id
_entity_poly.type
_entity_poly.pdbx_seq_one_letter_code
_entity_poly.pdbx_strand_id
1 'polypeptide(L)'
;MSHHDVILSAPRDLADSGAPAILQRSDEDFIEAVLASLRDAEGRIALRDNLARPTTIATGTDTRLRARRGGGRDLFNRLRAASRQLGLAGGRVAEAPAASDEKALLEGVRRAAEGTQVLKLFQPIQRQFNLAVMEARCDTPGEPRIDPKRVEGAGMVIRRLVRDAQGREVKQGWMRIGDNLKGWARIGTAADAAASGNRHDPEALRRLARPGTGQPVLDRQVTALLAAQDDALLNESVVPMFVAPPDVCKAAAATLFYGLIPTTSSEKAEGGAPQFDDAAFGPTTADFRNHLVGPLRGLADSFPRPGRALTPDLATIAGNAADTDRNAMKRLLLLLRQLAVEFDAFGDSAEADALMTQLNAIGLPLADAAGKPIEGSRPAGDFLAAAARILLNEESVSPAPTMPA
;
A
#
# COMPACT_ATOMS: atom_id res chain seq x y z
N MET A 1 -15.19 -1.04 40.61
CA MET A 1 -13.99 -1.25 39.78
C MET A 1 -14.03 -0.21 38.69
N SER A 2 -13.07 0.70 38.65
CA SER A 2 -12.91 1.63 37.53
C SER A 2 -12.43 0.83 36.32
N HIS A 3 -13.14 0.93 35.21
CA HIS A 3 -12.62 0.47 33.93
C HIS A 3 -11.61 1.52 33.46
N HIS A 4 -10.36 1.14 33.29
CA HIS A 4 -9.33 2.00 32.71
C HIS A 4 -9.23 1.71 31.21
N ASP A 5 -9.05 2.76 30.41
CA ASP A 5 -8.97 2.61 28.97
C ASP A 5 -7.60 2.09 28.55
N VAL A 6 -7.62 1.17 27.60
CA VAL A 6 -6.42 0.60 27.00
C VAL A 6 -6.08 1.38 25.76
N ILE A 7 -4.89 1.95 25.73
CA ILE A 7 -4.37 2.66 24.57
C ILE A 7 -3.45 1.71 23.79
N LEU A 8 -3.69 1.60 22.49
CA LEU A 8 -2.81 0.92 21.55
C LEU A 8 -2.01 1.95 20.76
N SER A 9 -0.68 1.84 20.71
CA SER A 9 0.15 2.64 19.81
C SER A 9 1.46 1.95 19.47
N ALA A 10 2.35 2.61 18.74
CA ALA A 10 3.73 2.19 18.61
C ALA A 10 4.40 1.99 19.98
N PRO A 11 5.30 1.00 20.12
CA PRO A 11 6.10 0.82 21.32
C PRO A 11 6.89 2.07 21.69
N ARG A 12 7.00 2.33 23.00
CA ARG A 12 7.88 3.37 23.54
C ARG A 12 9.30 3.19 23.03
N ASP A 13 9.99 4.30 22.81
CA ASP A 13 11.35 4.34 22.24
C ASP A 13 11.46 3.88 20.78
N LEU A 14 10.44 3.25 20.19
CA LEU A 14 10.44 2.87 18.77
C LEU A 14 9.89 3.98 17.89
N ALA A 15 8.70 4.51 18.18
CA ALA A 15 8.13 5.64 17.43
C ALA A 15 7.19 6.48 18.27
N ASP A 16 7.30 7.80 18.16
CA ASP A 16 6.43 8.77 18.84
C ASP A 16 5.15 9.00 18.03
N SER A 17 4.32 7.95 17.90
CA SER A 17 3.07 8.02 17.17
C SER A 17 1.96 7.22 17.83
N GLY A 18 0.73 7.71 17.71
CA GLY A 18 -0.47 6.94 18.09
C GLY A 18 -0.74 5.74 17.16
N ALA A 19 -0.09 5.68 15.99
CA ALA A 19 -0.23 4.60 15.03
C ALA A 19 0.67 3.40 15.38
N PRO A 20 0.38 2.19 14.87
CA PRO A 20 1.33 1.07 14.94
C PRO A 20 2.66 1.42 14.26
N ALA A 21 3.77 0.89 14.80
CA ALA A 21 5.05 0.96 14.13
C ALA A 21 5.09 -0.10 13.02
N ILE A 22 5.41 0.29 11.78
CA ILE A 22 5.57 -0.64 10.66
C ILE A 22 7.05 -0.79 10.36
N LEU A 23 7.57 -2.00 10.53
CA LEU A 23 8.97 -2.35 10.25
C LEU A 23 9.09 -3.06 8.90
N GLN A 24 10.16 -2.76 8.16
CA GLN A 24 10.52 -3.41 6.90
C GLN A 24 11.76 -4.26 7.11
N ARG A 25 11.66 -5.55 6.79
CA ARG A 25 12.72 -6.54 7.02
C ARG A 25 12.97 -7.36 5.76
N SER A 26 14.21 -7.76 5.54
CA SER A 26 14.62 -8.56 4.36
C SER A 26 15.32 -9.86 4.71
N ASP A 27 15.56 -10.09 6.00
CA ASP A 27 16.17 -11.28 6.56
C ASP A 27 15.15 -12.40 6.84
N GLU A 28 15.60 -13.65 6.84
CA GLU A 28 14.72 -14.84 6.95
C GLU A 28 14.25 -15.08 8.40
N ASP A 29 15.04 -14.69 9.42
CA ASP A 29 14.73 -14.85 10.85
C ASP A 29 14.27 -13.54 11.52
N PHE A 30 13.66 -12.66 10.73
CA PHE A 30 13.38 -11.28 11.16
C PHE A 30 12.48 -11.18 12.38
N ILE A 31 11.56 -12.14 12.60
CA ILE A 31 10.67 -12.13 13.75
C ILE A 31 11.46 -12.31 15.05
N GLU A 32 12.36 -13.30 15.10
CA GLU A 32 13.18 -13.55 16.29
C GLU A 32 14.09 -12.36 16.59
N ALA A 33 14.72 -11.81 15.55
CA ALA A 33 15.56 -10.62 15.67
C ALA A 33 14.77 -9.38 16.15
N VAL A 34 13.56 -9.13 15.62
CA VAL A 34 12.70 -8.04 16.12
C VAL A 34 12.32 -8.28 17.58
N LEU A 35 11.89 -9.49 17.94
CA LEU A 35 11.50 -9.82 19.32
C LEU A 35 12.67 -9.65 20.29
N ALA A 36 13.89 -10.00 19.89
CA ALA A 36 15.10 -9.76 20.66
C ALA A 36 15.33 -8.26 20.88
N SER A 37 15.26 -7.44 19.82
CA SER A 37 15.41 -5.99 19.91
C SER A 37 14.28 -5.29 20.69
N LEU A 38 13.09 -5.89 20.80
CA LEU A 38 11.98 -5.31 21.57
C LEU A 38 12.16 -5.40 23.10
N ARG A 39 13.09 -6.24 23.58
CA ARG A 39 13.27 -6.54 25.02
C ARG A 39 13.70 -5.33 25.85
N ASP A 40 14.42 -4.38 25.26
CA ASP A 40 14.95 -3.21 25.96
C ASP A 40 14.88 -1.94 25.09
N ALA A 41 15.18 -0.79 25.70
CA ALA A 41 15.08 0.50 25.03
C ALA A 41 16.13 0.67 23.92
N GLU A 42 17.33 0.13 24.10
CA GLU A 42 18.43 0.26 23.14
C GLU A 42 18.10 -0.48 21.83
N GLY A 43 17.60 -1.72 21.94
CA GLY A 43 17.12 -2.49 20.80
C GLY A 43 15.94 -1.81 20.09
N ARG A 44 15.00 -1.21 20.83
CA ARG A 44 13.88 -0.45 20.22
C ARG A 44 14.36 0.80 19.48
N ILE A 45 15.37 1.49 20.00
CA ILE A 45 16.00 2.61 19.31
C ILE A 45 16.68 2.13 18.02
N ALA A 46 17.39 0.99 18.06
CA ALA A 46 18.01 0.42 16.87
C ALA A 46 16.99 0.00 15.79
N LEU A 47 15.79 -0.43 16.18
CA LEU A 47 14.72 -0.78 15.25
C LEU A 47 14.18 0.43 14.45
N ARG A 48 14.45 1.68 14.86
CA ARG A 48 14.01 2.89 14.14
C ARG A 48 14.49 2.93 12.71
N ASP A 49 15.69 2.41 12.44
CA ASP A 49 16.25 2.38 11.09
C ASP A 49 15.46 1.48 10.13
N ASN A 50 14.71 0.51 10.68
CA ASN A 50 13.86 -0.42 9.96
C ASN A 50 12.42 0.08 9.81
N LEU A 51 12.07 1.26 10.34
CA LEU A 51 10.73 1.81 10.14
C LEU A 51 10.48 2.03 8.64
N ALA A 52 9.29 1.63 8.19
CA ALA A 52 8.82 1.86 6.84
C ALA A 52 8.93 3.36 6.53
N ARG A 53 9.60 3.68 5.44
CA ARG A 53 9.87 5.08 5.09
C ARG A 53 8.78 5.63 4.19
N PRO A 54 8.37 6.89 4.42
CA PRO A 54 7.53 7.59 3.47
C PRO A 54 8.28 7.72 2.14
N THR A 55 7.60 7.39 1.05
CA THR A 55 8.12 7.65 -0.31
C THR A 55 7.31 8.77 -0.93
N THR A 56 7.99 9.70 -1.58
CA THR A 56 7.37 10.57 -2.57
C THR A 56 6.93 9.69 -3.73
N ILE A 57 5.66 9.28 -3.71
CA ILE A 57 5.04 8.64 -4.87
C ILE A 57 5.10 9.65 -6.01
N ALA A 58 5.75 9.29 -7.12
CA ALA A 58 5.46 9.93 -8.39
C ALA A 58 3.96 9.70 -8.61
N THR A 59 3.16 10.75 -8.50
CA THR A 59 1.71 10.72 -8.57
C THR A 59 1.25 10.12 -9.89
N GLY A 60 1.21 8.80 -9.98
CA GLY A 60 0.39 8.05 -10.91
C GLY A 60 -1.04 8.26 -10.46
N THR A 61 -1.69 9.24 -11.08
CA THR A 61 -3.14 9.36 -11.26
C THR A 61 -4.01 8.80 -10.14
N ASP A 62 -4.09 9.56 -9.04
CA ASP A 62 -5.37 9.73 -8.31
C ASP A 62 -5.43 11.03 -7.49
N THR A 63 -4.42 11.88 -7.62
CA THR A 63 -4.30 13.13 -6.85
C THR A 63 -4.09 14.31 -7.79
N ARG A 64 -5.18 14.80 -8.39
CA ARG A 64 -5.22 16.21 -8.82
C ARG A 64 -5.92 17.03 -7.75
N LEU A 65 -5.13 17.55 -6.81
CA LEU A 65 -5.49 18.77 -6.10
C LEU A 65 -5.60 19.88 -7.15
N ARG A 66 -6.84 20.24 -7.52
CA ARG A 66 -7.10 21.50 -8.22
C ARG A 66 -6.62 22.62 -7.29
N ALA A 67 -5.49 23.23 -7.65
CA ALA A 67 -4.95 24.39 -6.96
C ALA A 67 -5.99 25.53 -6.99
N ARG A 68 -6.75 25.67 -5.91
CA ARG A 68 -7.48 26.92 -5.62
C ARG A 68 -6.44 27.93 -5.15
N ARG A 69 -6.24 28.99 -5.93
CA ARG A 69 -5.49 30.18 -5.52
C ARG A 69 -6.18 30.78 -4.28
N GLY A 70 -5.65 30.49 -3.09
CA GLY A 70 -6.04 31.11 -1.82
C GLY A 70 -5.15 32.32 -1.55
N GLY A 71 -5.76 33.50 -1.43
CA GLY A 71 -5.09 34.80 -1.31
C GLY A 71 -4.30 35.02 -0.01
N GLY A 72 -3.53 36.10 0.01
CA GLY A 72 -2.48 36.49 0.97
C GLY A 72 -2.79 36.60 2.48
N ARG A 73 -3.85 35.97 2.99
CA ARG A 73 -4.11 35.82 4.44
C ARG A 73 -3.23 34.75 5.09
N ASP A 74 -2.79 33.75 4.34
CA ASP A 74 -1.95 32.65 4.84
C ASP A 74 -0.52 33.07 5.21
N LEU A 75 0.01 34.09 4.52
CA LEU A 75 1.32 34.66 4.83
C LEU A 75 1.27 35.48 6.12
N PHE A 76 0.17 36.22 6.34
CA PHE A 76 -0.05 37.02 7.54
C PHE A 76 -0.23 36.17 8.80
N ASN A 77 -0.90 35.01 8.68
CA ASN A 77 -1.06 34.07 9.80
C ASN A 77 0.27 33.38 10.16
N ARG A 78 1.12 33.07 9.18
CA ARG A 78 2.47 32.52 9.42
C ARG A 78 3.39 33.52 10.12
N LEU A 79 3.36 34.80 9.72
CA LEU A 79 4.14 35.86 10.38
C LEU A 79 3.69 36.09 11.84
N ARG A 80 2.40 35.95 12.13
CA ARG A 80 1.84 36.09 13.49
C ARG A 80 2.10 34.88 14.40
N ALA A 81 2.33 33.70 13.82
CA ALA A 81 2.75 32.52 14.56
C ALA A 81 4.25 32.60 14.93
N ALA A 82 5.07 33.10 14.02
CA ALA A 82 6.50 33.34 14.26
C ALA A 82 6.76 34.37 15.36
N SER A 83 5.90 35.39 15.52
CA SER A 83 6.06 36.38 16.60
C SER A 83 5.73 35.84 18.00
N ARG A 84 5.02 34.71 18.11
CA ARG A 84 4.73 34.06 19.41
C ARG A 84 5.86 33.12 19.86
N GLN A 85 6.71 32.67 18.94
CA GLN A 85 7.88 31.83 19.25
C GLN A 85 9.07 32.61 19.83
N LEU A 86 9.02 33.94 19.87
CA LEU A 86 10.10 34.80 20.39
C LEU A 86 9.94 35.24 21.86
N GLY A 87 9.17 34.47 22.65
CA GLY A 87 9.26 34.40 24.12
C GLY A 87 9.44 35.71 24.91
N LEU A 88 8.33 36.32 25.34
CA LEU A 88 8.31 37.31 26.42
C LEU A 88 7.14 37.06 27.39
N ALA A 89 7.52 36.70 28.63
CA ALA A 89 6.74 36.61 29.88
C ALA A 89 5.54 35.63 29.89
N GLY A 90 5.28 34.84 30.92
CA GLY A 90 5.81 34.68 32.27
C GLY A 90 5.03 33.52 32.90
N GLY A 91 5.63 32.83 33.87
CA GLY A 91 5.16 31.53 34.35
C GLY A 91 3.81 31.54 35.08
N ARG A 92 3.19 30.36 35.13
CA ARG A 92 2.35 29.89 36.23
C ARG A 92 2.18 28.36 36.20
N VAL A 93 2.07 27.84 37.41
CA VAL A 93 2.07 26.45 37.89
C VAL A 93 1.14 25.53 37.11
N ALA A 94 1.61 24.33 36.78
CA ALA A 94 0.80 23.28 36.15
C ALA A 94 -0.13 22.63 37.19
N GLU A 95 -1.43 22.76 36.94
CA GLU A 95 -2.50 22.02 37.59
C GLU A 95 -2.64 20.64 36.89
N ALA A 96 -3.02 19.60 37.64
CA ALA A 96 -3.04 18.20 37.20
C ALA A 96 -3.92 17.97 35.94
N PRO A 97 -3.55 17.07 35.02
CA PRO A 97 -4.28 16.92 33.76
C PRO A 97 -5.57 16.11 33.97
N ALA A 98 -6.67 16.63 33.42
CA ALA A 98 -7.99 16.01 33.35
C ALA A 98 -8.38 15.79 31.88
N ALA A 99 -8.85 14.58 31.53
CA ALA A 99 -9.72 14.17 30.41
C ALA A 99 -9.48 14.70 28.97
N SER A 100 -8.56 15.62 28.71
CA SER A 100 -8.29 16.23 27.40
C SER A 100 -7.25 15.47 26.58
N ASP A 101 -6.45 14.62 27.22
CA ASP A 101 -5.38 13.87 26.56
C ASP A 101 -5.91 12.77 25.63
N GLU A 102 -7.03 12.14 25.96
CA GLU A 102 -7.58 11.04 25.15
C GLU A 102 -8.06 11.51 23.77
N LYS A 103 -8.77 12.64 23.72
CA LYS A 103 -9.19 13.26 22.44
C LYS A 103 -8.00 13.77 21.63
N ALA A 104 -6.97 14.31 22.28
CA ALA A 104 -5.75 14.76 21.60
C ALA A 104 -4.94 13.58 21.04
N LEU A 105 -4.91 12.46 21.76
CA LEU A 105 -4.25 11.24 21.33
C LEU A 105 -5.00 10.57 20.18
N LEU A 106 -6.34 10.48 20.25
CA LEU A 106 -7.20 9.98 19.16
C LEU A 106 -7.12 10.87 17.91
N GLU A 107 -7.10 12.19 18.07
CA GLU A 107 -6.86 13.13 16.98
C GLU A 107 -5.42 13.02 16.44
N GLY A 108 -4.44 12.66 17.28
CA GLY A 108 -3.07 12.34 16.87
C GLY A 108 -2.97 11.05 16.07
N VAL A 109 -3.68 9.98 16.49
CA VAL A 109 -3.83 8.72 15.74
C VAL A 109 -4.52 9.00 14.40
N ARG A 110 -5.58 9.80 14.42
CA ARG A 110 -6.33 10.20 13.22
C ARG A 110 -5.47 11.05 12.29
N ARG A 111 -4.72 12.03 12.80
CA ARG A 111 -3.78 12.85 12.00
C ARG A 111 -2.56 12.07 11.52
N ALA A 112 -2.15 11.01 12.21
CA ALA A 112 -1.12 10.09 11.72
C ALA A 112 -1.68 9.21 10.59
N ALA A 113 -2.95 8.81 10.66
CA ALA A 113 -3.66 8.14 9.57
C ALA A 113 -3.99 9.08 8.39
N GLU A 114 -4.27 10.36 8.66
CA GLU A 114 -4.48 11.44 7.67
C GLU A 114 -3.15 12.06 7.20
N GLY A 115 -2.04 11.71 7.85
CA GLY A 115 -0.71 12.26 7.65
C GLY A 115 -0.23 11.87 6.27
N THR A 116 0.04 12.88 5.46
CA THR A 116 0.38 12.84 4.03
C THR A 116 1.74 12.18 3.78
N GLN A 117 1.88 10.92 4.15
CA GLN A 117 3.07 10.12 4.02
C GLN A 117 2.63 8.71 3.62
N VAL A 118 2.54 8.48 2.31
CA VAL A 118 2.23 7.15 1.80
C VAL A 118 3.45 6.27 2.02
N LEU A 119 3.32 5.32 2.95
CA LEU A 119 4.32 4.29 3.18
C LEU A 119 4.33 3.35 1.99
N LYS A 120 5.51 3.12 1.42
CA LYS A 120 5.66 2.11 0.36
C LYS A 120 5.84 0.75 1.00
N LEU A 121 4.83 -0.10 0.92
CA LEU A 121 4.92 -1.50 1.34
C LEU A 121 5.33 -2.37 0.16
N PHE A 122 6.24 -3.30 0.42
CA PHE A 122 6.80 -4.19 -0.60
C PHE A 122 6.15 -5.57 -0.52
N GLN A 123 6.09 -6.26 -1.66
CA GLN A 123 5.59 -7.63 -1.72
C GLN A 123 6.68 -8.64 -1.34
N PRO A 124 6.34 -9.81 -0.77
CA PRO A 124 7.31 -10.84 -0.41
C PRO A 124 8.22 -11.29 -1.56
N ILE A 125 7.76 -11.20 -2.82
CA ILE A 125 8.59 -11.49 -4.01
C ILE A 125 9.82 -10.57 -4.12
N GLN A 126 9.78 -9.40 -3.49
CA GLN A 126 10.89 -8.45 -3.40
C GLN A 126 11.81 -8.75 -2.20
N ARG A 127 11.61 -9.91 -1.54
CA ARG A 127 12.30 -10.33 -0.30
C ARG A 127 12.19 -9.27 0.81
N GLN A 128 11.02 -8.65 0.92
CA GLN A 128 10.73 -7.67 1.96
C GLN A 128 9.40 -7.99 2.64
N PHE A 129 9.44 -7.99 3.97
CA PHE A 129 8.33 -8.28 4.85
C PHE A 129 7.99 -7.03 5.66
N ASN A 130 6.69 -6.77 5.83
CA ASN A 130 6.19 -5.63 6.57
C ASN A 130 5.56 -6.12 7.88
N LEU A 131 6.12 -5.72 9.02
CA LEU A 131 5.69 -6.16 10.34
C LEU A 131 5.07 -4.98 11.10
N ALA A 132 3.81 -5.10 11.51
CA ALA A 132 3.17 -4.17 12.43
C ALA A 132 3.55 -4.54 13.86
N VAL A 133 3.99 -3.56 14.66
CA VAL A 133 4.32 -3.72 16.07
C VAL A 133 3.58 -2.67 16.89
N MET A 134 2.98 -3.10 18.00
CA MET A 134 2.20 -2.26 18.89
C MET A 134 2.48 -2.55 20.36
N GLU A 135 2.25 -1.57 21.21
CA GLU A 135 2.22 -1.70 22.66
C GLU A 135 0.81 -1.36 23.15
N ALA A 136 0.27 -2.21 24.03
CA ALA A 136 -0.93 -1.89 24.80
C ALA A 136 -0.53 -1.34 26.17
N ARG A 137 -1.05 -0.14 26.50
CA ARG A 137 -0.78 0.55 27.75
C ARG A 137 -2.06 0.95 28.46
N CYS A 138 -1.98 1.02 29.78
CA CYS A 138 -2.94 1.75 30.61
C CYS A 138 -2.68 3.25 30.45
N ASP A 139 -3.72 4.06 30.46
CA ASP A 139 -3.66 5.52 30.44
C ASP A 139 -3.17 6.14 31.77
N THR A 140 -3.18 5.35 32.85
CA THR A 140 -2.88 5.82 34.20
C THR A 140 -1.40 5.61 34.56
N PRO A 141 -0.64 6.69 34.89
CA PRO A 141 0.75 6.58 35.32
C PRO A 141 0.92 5.70 36.57
N GLY A 142 1.79 4.69 36.50
CA GLY A 142 2.13 3.82 37.63
C GLY A 142 1.39 2.49 37.69
N GLU A 143 0.36 2.27 36.87
CA GLU A 143 -0.37 1.00 36.80
C GLU A 143 0.21 0.04 35.74
N PRO A 144 0.12 -1.29 35.95
CA PRO A 144 0.87 -2.27 35.18
C PRO A 144 0.33 -2.48 33.76
N ARG A 145 1.23 -2.92 32.87
CA ARG A 145 0.90 -3.46 31.54
C ARG A 145 -0.27 -4.45 31.62
N ILE A 146 -1.07 -4.55 30.56
CA ILE A 146 -2.11 -5.58 30.44
C ILE A 146 -1.46 -6.94 30.66
N ASP A 147 -2.00 -7.78 31.54
CA ASP A 147 -1.49 -9.14 31.69
C ASP A 147 -1.64 -9.89 30.35
N PRO A 148 -0.53 -10.30 29.69
CA PRO A 148 -0.57 -11.03 28.43
C PRO A 148 -1.47 -12.27 28.48
N LYS A 149 -1.61 -12.91 29.65
CA LYS A 149 -2.44 -14.10 29.83
C LYS A 149 -3.94 -13.81 29.82
N ARG A 150 -4.34 -12.54 29.94
CA ARG A 150 -5.73 -12.09 29.88
C ARG A 150 -6.17 -11.71 28.46
N VAL A 151 -5.27 -11.76 27.48
CA VAL A 151 -5.58 -11.52 26.07
C VAL A 151 -6.15 -12.80 25.46
N GLU A 152 -7.43 -12.77 25.10
CA GLU A 152 -8.11 -13.89 24.43
C GLU A 152 -7.72 -13.98 22.93
N GLY A 153 -7.47 -12.84 22.30
CA GLY A 153 -7.04 -12.75 20.91
C GLY A 153 -6.68 -11.33 20.51
N ALA A 154 -5.91 -11.20 19.42
CA ALA A 154 -5.56 -9.92 18.83
C ALA A 154 -5.53 -10.03 17.30
N GLY A 155 -5.89 -8.95 16.62
CA GLY A 155 -5.91 -8.90 15.17
C GLY A 155 -5.88 -7.48 14.66
N MET A 156 -5.51 -7.34 13.39
CA MET A 156 -5.55 -6.08 12.65
C MET A 156 -6.48 -6.21 11.45
N VAL A 157 -7.07 -5.10 11.04
CA VAL A 157 -7.86 -4.99 9.81
C VAL A 157 -7.17 -4.05 8.84
N ILE A 158 -7.28 -4.36 7.54
CA ILE A 158 -6.78 -3.48 6.49
C ILE A 158 -7.96 -2.72 5.90
N ARG A 159 -7.83 -1.39 5.92
CA ARG A 159 -8.82 -0.46 5.39
C ARG A 159 -8.16 0.40 4.33
N ARG A 160 -8.84 0.62 3.21
CA ARG A 160 -8.42 1.57 2.17
C ARG A 160 -9.17 2.88 2.28
N LEU A 161 -8.50 3.97 1.94
CA LEU A 161 -9.08 5.30 1.83
C LEU A 161 -9.31 5.61 0.35
N VAL A 162 -10.55 5.80 -0.05
CA VAL A 162 -10.94 6.11 -1.44
C VAL A 162 -11.63 7.45 -1.47
N ARG A 163 -11.42 8.28 -2.49
CA ARG A 163 -12.21 9.49 -2.69
C ARG A 163 -13.44 9.17 -3.53
N ASP A 164 -14.63 9.56 -3.07
CA ASP A 164 -15.84 9.46 -3.87
C ASP A 164 -15.86 10.52 -4.99
N ALA A 165 -16.88 10.46 -5.85
CA ALA A 165 -17.06 11.41 -6.96
C ALA A 165 -17.20 12.88 -6.49
N GLN A 166 -17.53 13.11 -5.22
CA GLN A 166 -17.61 14.42 -4.59
C GLN A 166 -16.30 14.84 -3.91
N GLY A 167 -15.25 14.04 -4.05
CA GLY A 167 -13.93 14.24 -3.46
C GLY A 167 -13.85 13.97 -1.96
N ARG A 168 -14.92 13.42 -1.36
CA ARG A 168 -14.95 13.06 0.06
C ARG A 168 -14.21 11.75 0.25
N GLU A 169 -13.40 11.68 1.29
CA GLU A 169 -12.73 10.44 1.65
C GLU A 169 -13.72 9.46 2.27
N VAL A 170 -13.69 8.23 1.77
CA VAL A 170 -14.54 7.11 2.16
C VAL A 170 -13.63 5.97 2.57
N LYS A 171 -13.80 5.51 3.81
CA LYS A 171 -13.14 4.32 4.31
C LYS A 171 -13.85 3.08 3.79
N GLN A 172 -13.08 2.14 3.26
CA GLN A 172 -13.59 0.83 2.87
C GLN A 172 -12.78 -0.27 3.57
N GLY A 173 -13.47 -1.24 4.13
CA GLY A 173 -12.90 -2.46 4.69
C GLY A 173 -13.04 -3.61 3.72
N TRP A 174 -12.15 -4.60 3.82
CA TRP A 174 -12.31 -5.86 3.10
C TRP A 174 -13.29 -6.74 3.87
N MET A 175 -14.48 -6.96 3.31
CA MET A 175 -15.63 -7.49 4.02
C MET A 175 -16.08 -8.87 3.54
N ARG A 176 -16.63 -9.66 4.46
CA ARG A 176 -17.23 -10.98 4.21
C ARG A 176 -18.57 -11.15 4.94
N ILE A 177 -19.44 -12.04 4.47
CA ILE A 177 -20.65 -12.49 5.19
C ILE A 177 -20.56 -14.00 5.34
N GLY A 178 -20.46 -14.50 6.58
CA GLY A 178 -20.11 -15.90 6.80
C GLY A 178 -18.81 -16.25 6.07
N ASP A 179 -18.87 -17.26 5.21
CA ASP A 179 -17.74 -17.71 4.39
C ASP A 179 -17.63 -16.97 3.03
N ASN A 180 -18.63 -16.15 2.68
CA ASN A 180 -18.69 -15.50 1.37
C ASN A 180 -17.98 -14.15 1.39
N LEU A 181 -16.98 -13.98 0.52
CA LEU A 181 -16.23 -12.74 0.40
C LEU A 181 -16.96 -11.70 -0.45
N LYS A 182 -17.30 -10.56 0.15
CA LYS A 182 -17.96 -9.44 -0.56
C LYS A 182 -16.98 -8.46 -1.19
N GLY A 183 -15.77 -8.36 -0.64
CA GLY A 183 -14.74 -7.45 -1.13
C GLY A 183 -14.79 -6.10 -0.42
N TRP A 184 -14.36 -5.03 -1.10
CA TRP A 184 -14.26 -3.70 -0.49
C TRP A 184 -15.63 -3.05 -0.31
N ALA A 185 -16.11 -2.94 0.93
CA ALA A 185 -17.37 -2.28 1.25
C ALA A 185 -17.16 -1.11 2.21
N ARG A 186 -18.13 -0.19 2.25
CA ARG A 186 -18.03 1.07 3.00
C ARG A 186 -18.09 0.80 4.49
N ILE A 187 -17.24 1.48 5.26
CA ILE A 187 -17.37 1.55 6.71
C ILE A 187 -18.17 2.82 7.03
N GLY A 188 -19.32 2.65 7.68
CA GLY A 188 -20.23 3.76 7.97
C GLY A 188 -19.56 4.88 8.78
N THR A 189 -19.79 6.14 8.41
CA THR A 189 -19.20 7.33 9.07
C THR A 189 -19.65 7.50 10.52
N ALA A 190 -20.77 6.89 10.92
CA ALA A 190 -21.23 6.83 12.30
C ALA A 190 -20.38 5.90 13.19
N ALA A 191 -19.53 5.05 12.60
CA ALA A 191 -18.54 4.28 13.35
C ALA A 191 -17.41 5.20 13.83
N ASP A 192 -16.94 6.15 13.02
CA ASP A 192 -15.79 7.02 13.32
C ASP A 192 -16.03 8.11 14.38
N ALA A 193 -17.29 8.42 14.71
CA ALA A 193 -17.63 9.60 15.51
C ALA A 193 -17.74 9.36 17.03
N ALA A 194 -17.77 8.10 17.49
CA ALA A 194 -17.89 7.76 18.90
C ALA A 194 -16.69 6.93 19.36
N ALA A 195 -15.83 7.54 20.17
CA ALA A 195 -14.58 6.97 20.66
C ALA A 195 -14.74 5.75 21.59
N SER A 196 -15.97 5.33 21.92
CA SER A 196 -16.22 4.22 22.83
C SER A 196 -17.27 3.22 22.32
N GLY A 197 -16.97 1.93 22.53
CA GLY A 197 -17.86 0.79 22.31
C GLY A 197 -17.49 -0.10 21.13
N ASN A 198 -18.20 -1.23 21.01
CA ASN A 198 -17.93 -2.27 20.03
C ASN A 198 -18.18 -1.84 18.57
N ARG A 199 -18.46 -0.57 18.24
CA ARG A 199 -18.83 -0.14 16.87
C ARG A 199 -17.69 -0.24 15.86
N HIS A 200 -16.45 -0.36 16.33
CA HIS A 200 -15.26 -0.60 15.51
C HIS A 200 -14.82 -2.07 15.48
N ASP A 201 -15.55 -2.95 16.16
CA ASP A 201 -15.21 -4.37 16.21
C ASP A 201 -15.29 -4.97 14.80
N PRO A 202 -14.29 -5.73 14.34
CA PRO A 202 -14.35 -6.37 13.03
C PRO A 202 -15.53 -7.36 12.89
N GLU A 203 -16.04 -7.90 13.99
CA GLU A 203 -17.15 -8.84 14.02
C GLU A 203 -18.51 -8.11 14.12
N ALA A 204 -19.36 -8.30 13.11
CA ALA A 204 -20.65 -7.66 12.99
C ALA A 204 -21.57 -7.90 14.20
N LEU A 205 -21.60 -9.13 14.71
CA LEU A 205 -22.43 -9.47 15.87
C LEU A 205 -21.98 -8.73 17.13
N ARG A 206 -20.66 -8.56 17.33
CA ARG A 206 -20.12 -7.76 18.43
C ARG A 206 -20.44 -6.28 18.27
N ARG A 207 -20.40 -5.74 17.03
CA ARG A 207 -20.81 -4.36 16.75
C ARG A 207 -22.29 -4.11 17.02
N LEU A 208 -23.14 -5.08 16.68
CA LEU A 208 -24.59 -5.05 16.85
C LEU A 208 -25.01 -5.33 18.29
N ALA A 209 -24.14 -5.95 19.10
CA ALA A 209 -24.41 -6.17 20.51
C ALA A 209 -24.70 -4.85 21.22
N ARG A 210 -25.79 -4.84 21.97
CA ARG A 210 -26.23 -3.74 22.82
C ARG A 210 -26.61 -4.30 24.18
N PRO A 211 -26.48 -3.50 25.25
CA PRO A 211 -27.12 -3.83 26.52
C PRO A 211 -28.61 -4.09 26.29
N GLY A 212 -29.12 -5.23 26.74
CA GLY A 212 -30.53 -5.56 26.61
C GLY A 212 -31.40 -4.55 27.35
N THR A 213 -32.58 -4.28 26.81
CA THR A 213 -33.60 -3.44 27.45
C THR A 213 -34.29 -4.16 28.61
N GLY A 214 -34.03 -5.46 28.79
CA GLY A 214 -34.69 -6.34 29.75
C GLY A 214 -36.03 -6.89 29.24
N GLN A 215 -36.43 -6.52 28.02
CA GLN A 215 -37.65 -6.98 27.36
C GLN A 215 -37.28 -7.80 26.11
N PRO A 216 -37.41 -9.14 26.13
CA PRO A 216 -36.88 -10.00 25.08
C PRO A 216 -37.53 -9.79 23.71
N VAL A 217 -38.78 -9.32 23.66
CA VAL A 217 -39.46 -8.99 22.40
C VAL A 217 -38.86 -7.72 21.77
N LEU A 218 -38.63 -6.68 22.59
CA LEU A 218 -38.02 -5.44 22.13
C LEU A 218 -36.56 -5.67 21.72
N ASP A 219 -35.81 -6.45 22.48
CA ASP A 219 -34.41 -6.78 22.17
C ASP A 219 -34.29 -7.52 20.83
N ARG A 220 -35.21 -8.45 20.53
CA ARG A 220 -35.29 -9.13 19.22
C ARG A 220 -35.65 -8.17 18.09
N GLN A 221 -36.65 -7.30 18.29
CA GLN A 221 -37.09 -6.34 17.27
C GLN A 221 -36.00 -5.31 16.94
N VAL A 222 -35.30 -4.79 17.96
CA VAL A 222 -34.18 -3.86 17.78
C VAL A 222 -33.04 -4.55 17.02
N THR A 223 -32.70 -5.79 17.39
CA THR A 223 -31.67 -6.56 16.69
C THR A 223 -32.03 -6.78 15.22
N ALA A 224 -33.27 -7.16 14.92
CA ALA A 224 -33.76 -7.36 13.56
C ALA A 224 -33.73 -6.06 12.74
N LEU A 225 -34.15 -4.93 13.34
CA LEU A 225 -34.11 -3.62 12.69
C LEU A 225 -32.67 -3.18 12.36
N LEU A 226 -31.73 -3.43 13.27
CA LEU A 226 -30.32 -3.08 13.05
C LEU A 226 -29.66 -3.99 12.01
N ALA A 227 -29.97 -5.29 12.02
CA ALA A 227 -29.46 -6.25 11.05
C ALA A 227 -30.04 -6.04 9.64
N ALA A 228 -31.18 -5.35 9.51
CA ALA A 228 -31.80 -5.03 8.22
C ALA A 228 -31.11 -3.87 7.47
N GLN A 229 -30.15 -3.18 8.07
CA GLN A 229 -29.36 -2.16 7.37
C GLN A 229 -28.36 -2.83 6.42
N ASP A 230 -28.19 -2.26 5.23
CA ASP A 230 -27.15 -2.68 4.31
C ASP A 230 -25.78 -2.63 5.01
N ASP A 231 -24.94 -3.63 4.76
CA ASP A 231 -23.61 -3.80 5.35
C ASP A 231 -23.56 -4.11 6.86
N ALA A 232 -24.70 -4.16 7.58
CA ALA A 232 -24.72 -4.35 9.04
C ALA A 232 -24.13 -5.69 9.50
N LEU A 233 -24.28 -6.74 8.70
CA LEU A 233 -23.84 -8.11 8.98
C LEU A 233 -22.46 -8.45 8.36
N LEU A 234 -21.77 -7.47 7.76
CA LEU A 234 -20.46 -7.69 7.14
C LEU A 234 -19.36 -7.80 8.18
N ASN A 235 -18.61 -8.90 8.22
CA ASN A 235 -17.39 -8.99 9.03
C ASN A 235 -16.21 -8.40 8.27
N GLU A 236 -15.36 -7.61 8.95
CA GLU A 236 -14.06 -7.21 8.39
C GLU A 236 -13.12 -8.42 8.39
N SER A 237 -12.28 -8.51 7.35
CA SER A 237 -11.23 -9.52 7.32
C SER A 237 -10.13 -9.17 8.32
N VAL A 238 -9.91 -10.07 9.28
CA VAL A 238 -8.93 -9.91 10.35
C VAL A 238 -7.66 -10.67 10.01
N VAL A 239 -6.54 -9.96 10.04
CA VAL A 239 -5.20 -10.53 10.03
C VAL A 239 -4.77 -10.75 11.47
N PRO A 240 -4.32 -11.96 11.85
CA PRO A 240 -3.97 -12.24 13.24
C PRO A 240 -2.77 -11.39 13.69
N MET A 241 -2.85 -10.94 14.93
CA MET A 241 -1.70 -10.39 15.67
C MET A 241 -1.41 -11.29 16.87
N PHE A 242 -0.14 -11.36 17.23
CA PHE A 242 0.36 -12.22 18.29
C PHE A 242 0.90 -11.36 19.42
N VAL A 243 0.63 -11.78 20.66
CA VAL A 243 1.30 -11.21 21.83
C VAL A 243 2.75 -11.67 21.81
N ALA A 244 3.70 -10.77 22.07
CA ALA A 244 5.11 -11.11 22.18
C ALA A 244 5.32 -12.14 23.30
N PRO A 245 6.33 -13.03 23.19
CA PRO A 245 6.61 -14.05 24.19
C PRO A 245 6.68 -13.49 25.63
N PRO A 246 6.26 -14.25 26.66
CA PRO A 246 6.16 -13.75 28.03
C PRO A 246 7.47 -13.19 28.59
N ASP A 247 8.60 -13.76 28.21
CA ASP A 247 9.94 -13.30 28.57
C ASP A 247 10.31 -11.96 27.93
N VAL A 248 9.89 -11.72 26.67
CA VAL A 248 10.04 -10.42 25.98
C VAL A 248 9.16 -9.36 26.66
N CYS A 249 7.88 -9.65 26.89
CA CYS A 249 6.97 -8.74 27.60
C CYS A 249 7.47 -8.44 29.01
N LYS A 250 8.02 -9.45 29.70
CA LYS A 250 8.62 -9.30 31.04
C LYS A 250 9.81 -8.36 31.01
N ALA A 251 10.76 -8.59 30.09
CA ALA A 251 11.96 -7.77 29.94
C ALA A 251 11.64 -6.32 29.56
N ALA A 252 10.71 -6.14 28.60
CA ALA A 252 10.32 -4.82 28.12
C ALA A 252 9.43 -4.03 29.09
N ALA A 253 8.98 -4.65 30.19
CA ALA A 253 7.97 -4.10 31.09
C ALA A 253 6.68 -3.63 30.37
N ALA A 254 6.34 -4.26 29.24
CA ALA A 254 5.28 -3.85 28.33
C ALA A 254 4.55 -5.06 27.73
N THR A 255 3.33 -4.84 27.24
CA THR A 255 2.55 -5.86 26.52
C THR A 255 2.56 -5.52 25.05
N LEU A 256 3.37 -6.27 24.31
CA LEU A 256 3.67 -5.99 22.92
C LEU A 256 2.91 -6.95 22.01
N PHE A 257 2.48 -6.44 20.87
CA PHE A 257 1.82 -7.19 19.82
C PHE A 257 2.60 -7.05 18.52
N TYR A 258 2.64 -8.12 17.74
CA TYR A 258 3.23 -8.09 16.40
C TYR A 258 2.36 -8.87 15.41
N GLY A 259 2.37 -8.45 14.15
CA GLY A 259 1.67 -9.17 13.09
C GLY A 259 2.22 -8.82 11.72
N LEU A 260 2.22 -9.80 10.81
CA LEU A 260 2.66 -9.59 9.44
C LEU A 260 1.56 -8.85 8.66
N ILE A 261 1.91 -7.79 7.94
CA ILE A 261 0.99 -7.09 7.06
C ILE A 261 0.99 -7.79 5.70
N PRO A 262 -0.11 -8.45 5.29
CA PRO A 262 -0.20 -9.07 3.99
C PRO A 262 -0.27 -8.01 2.89
N THR A 263 0.60 -8.14 1.88
CA THR A 263 0.61 -7.30 0.67
C THR A 263 0.27 -8.10 -0.59
N THR A 264 -0.15 -9.36 -0.40
CA THR A 264 -0.57 -10.28 -1.44
C THR A 264 -1.83 -10.99 -0.96
N SER A 265 -2.81 -11.17 -1.85
CA SER A 265 -3.99 -11.98 -1.60
C SER A 265 -4.37 -12.72 -2.89
N SER A 266 -4.77 -13.98 -2.76
CA SER A 266 -5.39 -14.76 -3.83
C SER A 266 -6.92 -14.70 -3.78
N GLU A 267 -7.49 -13.98 -2.81
CA GLU A 267 -8.93 -13.88 -2.61
C GLU A 267 -9.58 -13.06 -3.73
N LYS A 268 -10.67 -13.59 -4.30
CA LYS A 268 -11.49 -12.92 -5.31
C LYS A 268 -12.86 -12.63 -4.73
N ALA A 269 -13.29 -11.37 -4.77
CA ALA A 269 -14.61 -10.98 -4.30
C ALA A 269 -15.70 -11.67 -5.15
N GLU A 270 -16.74 -12.17 -4.48
CA GLU A 270 -17.92 -12.74 -5.13
C GLU A 270 -18.79 -11.60 -5.68
N GLY A 271 -18.44 -11.15 -6.87
CA GLY A 271 -19.12 -10.08 -7.61
C GLY A 271 -18.51 -9.79 -8.99
N GLY A 272 -17.48 -10.55 -9.38
CA GLY A 272 -16.64 -10.21 -10.54
C GLY A 272 -15.63 -9.13 -10.20
N ALA A 273 -14.58 -9.00 -11.03
CA ALA A 273 -13.76 -7.80 -11.00
C ALA A 273 -14.66 -6.59 -11.27
N PRO A 274 -14.43 -5.43 -10.62
CA PRO A 274 -15.09 -4.20 -11.03
C PRO A 274 -14.91 -4.05 -12.55
N GLN A 275 -15.99 -3.74 -13.25
CA GLN A 275 -15.95 -3.56 -14.68
C GLN A 275 -14.89 -2.49 -14.99
N PHE A 276 -13.99 -2.80 -15.92
CA PHE A 276 -12.93 -1.87 -16.31
C PHE A 276 -13.58 -0.57 -16.79
N ASP A 277 -13.23 0.54 -16.14
CA ASP A 277 -13.80 1.85 -16.46
C ASP A 277 -13.08 2.41 -17.69
N ASP A 278 -13.58 2.05 -18.87
CA ASP A 278 -13.11 2.58 -20.16
C ASP A 278 -13.18 4.11 -20.23
N ALA A 279 -14.06 4.77 -19.48
CA ALA A 279 -14.12 6.22 -19.45
C ALA A 279 -12.97 6.84 -18.66
N ALA A 280 -12.50 6.15 -17.60
CA ALA A 280 -11.35 6.57 -16.81
C ALA A 280 -10.00 6.15 -17.42
N PHE A 281 -9.91 4.95 -18.02
CA PHE A 281 -8.64 4.41 -18.54
C PHE A 281 -8.76 3.74 -19.93
N GLY A 282 -9.62 4.24 -20.80
CA GLY A 282 -9.74 3.74 -22.18
C GLY A 282 -8.75 4.36 -23.17
N PRO A 283 -8.70 3.86 -24.43
CA PRO A 283 -7.72 4.24 -25.45
C PRO A 283 -7.76 5.72 -25.87
N THR A 284 -8.88 6.40 -25.61
CA THR A 284 -9.05 7.83 -25.89
C THR A 284 -8.58 8.74 -24.75
N THR A 285 -8.31 8.18 -23.57
CA THR A 285 -7.94 8.94 -22.37
C THR A 285 -6.45 9.34 -22.40
N ALA A 286 -6.14 10.46 -21.74
CA ALA A 286 -4.75 10.89 -21.57
C ALA A 286 -3.97 9.91 -20.68
N ASP A 287 -4.63 9.30 -19.70
CA ASP A 287 -3.99 8.42 -18.73
C ASP A 287 -3.54 7.11 -19.39
N PHE A 288 -4.39 6.49 -20.22
CA PHE A 288 -3.98 5.35 -21.06
C PHE A 288 -2.80 5.71 -21.98
N ARG A 289 -2.89 6.83 -22.70
CA ARG A 289 -1.80 7.26 -23.59
C ARG A 289 -0.49 7.52 -22.85
N ASN A 290 -0.55 8.08 -21.64
CA ASN A 290 0.64 8.36 -20.84
C ASN A 290 1.25 7.09 -20.22
N HIS A 291 0.43 6.06 -20.00
CA HIS A 291 0.87 4.74 -19.53
C HIS A 291 1.67 3.97 -20.59
N LEU A 292 1.39 4.19 -21.87
CA LEU A 292 2.13 3.58 -22.97
C LEU A 292 3.63 3.97 -22.95
N VAL A 293 4.51 3.01 -23.26
CA VAL A 293 5.92 3.31 -23.53
C VAL A 293 6.06 4.19 -24.77
N GLY A 294 7.17 4.92 -24.90
CA GLY A 294 7.38 5.91 -25.95
C GLY A 294 7.01 5.45 -27.37
N PRO A 295 7.54 4.31 -27.84
CA PRO A 295 7.19 3.79 -29.17
C PRO A 295 5.69 3.53 -29.38
N LEU A 296 4.98 3.00 -28.37
CA LEU A 296 3.53 2.77 -28.45
C LEU A 296 2.71 4.08 -28.42
N ARG A 297 3.30 5.18 -27.97
CA ARG A 297 2.74 6.54 -28.13
C ARG A 297 3.02 7.16 -29.50
N GLY A 298 3.79 6.51 -30.36
CA GLY A 298 4.29 7.08 -31.62
C GLY A 298 5.49 8.03 -31.43
N LEU A 299 6.21 7.94 -30.31
CA LEU A 299 7.46 8.67 -30.13
C LEU A 299 8.63 7.89 -30.75
N ALA A 300 9.55 8.60 -31.40
CA ALA A 300 10.76 8.00 -31.93
C ALA A 300 11.65 7.42 -30.82
N ASP A 301 12.26 6.27 -31.09
CA ASP A 301 13.22 5.60 -30.21
C ASP A 301 14.29 4.89 -31.05
N SER A 302 15.33 4.37 -30.39
CA SER A 302 16.44 3.65 -31.02
C SER A 302 16.71 2.33 -30.31
N PHE A 303 17.06 1.29 -31.07
CA PHE A 303 17.45 0.01 -30.49
C PHE A 303 18.88 0.05 -29.94
N PRO A 304 19.16 -0.69 -28.85
CA PRO A 304 20.52 -0.83 -28.31
C PRO A 304 21.34 -1.79 -29.19
N ARG A 305 22.63 -1.51 -29.43
CA ARG A 305 23.52 -2.38 -30.23
C ARG A 305 22.95 -2.83 -31.60
N PRO A 306 22.61 -1.91 -32.52
CA PRO A 306 22.12 -2.26 -33.85
C PRO A 306 22.97 -3.32 -34.56
N GLY A 307 22.30 -4.26 -35.24
CA GLY A 307 22.92 -5.33 -36.01
C GLY A 307 23.49 -6.50 -35.20
N ARG A 308 23.49 -6.43 -33.86
CA ARG A 308 23.90 -7.56 -33.00
C ARG A 308 22.82 -8.62 -32.90
N ALA A 309 23.22 -9.89 -32.94
CA ALA A 309 22.32 -11.01 -32.69
C ALA A 309 21.77 -10.93 -31.26
N LEU A 310 20.48 -11.19 -31.08
CA LEU A 310 19.88 -11.25 -29.76
C LEU A 310 20.39 -12.45 -28.97
N THR A 311 20.89 -12.20 -27.77
CA THR A 311 21.30 -13.20 -26.81
C THR A 311 20.74 -12.84 -25.43
N PRO A 312 20.45 -13.81 -24.53
CA PRO A 312 19.90 -13.52 -23.22
C PRO A 312 20.73 -12.53 -22.38
N ASP A 313 22.06 -12.58 -22.51
CA ASP A 313 22.99 -11.72 -21.77
C ASP A 313 22.89 -10.23 -22.13
N LEU A 314 22.35 -9.87 -23.30
CA LEU A 314 22.15 -8.47 -23.66
C LEU A 314 21.23 -7.74 -22.68
N ALA A 315 20.29 -8.43 -22.02
CA ALA A 315 19.41 -7.82 -21.02
C ALA A 315 20.20 -7.19 -19.85
N THR A 316 21.40 -7.69 -19.55
CA THR A 316 22.27 -7.18 -18.47
C THR A 316 22.73 -5.73 -18.71
N ILE A 317 22.72 -5.25 -19.96
CA ILE A 317 23.05 -3.87 -20.34
C ILE A 317 22.17 -2.87 -19.58
N ALA A 318 20.90 -3.20 -19.30
CA ALA A 318 20.00 -2.33 -18.54
C ALA A 318 20.49 -2.09 -17.09
N GLY A 319 21.19 -3.05 -16.51
CA GLY A 319 21.77 -3.00 -15.17
C GLY A 319 23.11 -2.25 -15.11
N ASN A 320 23.88 -2.24 -16.19
CA ASN A 320 25.23 -1.68 -16.22
C ASN A 320 25.21 -0.14 -16.34
N ALA A 321 25.64 0.56 -15.30
CA ALA A 321 25.67 2.02 -15.28
C ALA A 321 26.70 2.65 -16.24
N ALA A 322 27.73 1.90 -16.63
CA ALA A 322 28.77 2.38 -17.54
C ALA A 322 28.45 2.15 -19.02
N ASP A 323 27.39 1.40 -19.34
CA ASP A 323 27.03 1.12 -20.73
C ASP A 323 26.23 2.28 -21.34
N THR A 324 26.64 2.74 -22.52
CA THR A 324 26.00 3.85 -23.25
C THR A 324 24.59 3.51 -23.71
N ASP A 325 24.30 2.24 -23.97
CA ASP A 325 23.01 1.75 -24.46
C ASP A 325 22.05 1.38 -23.31
N ARG A 326 22.46 1.57 -22.05
CA ARG A 326 21.67 1.24 -20.85
C ARG A 326 20.23 1.74 -20.94
N ASN A 327 20.05 3.01 -21.33
CA ASN A 327 18.72 3.61 -21.37
C ASN A 327 17.88 3.08 -22.53
N ALA A 328 18.48 2.81 -23.69
CA ALA A 328 17.80 2.19 -24.83
C ALA A 328 17.37 0.75 -24.48
N MET A 329 18.24 -0.02 -23.83
CA MET A 329 17.89 -1.37 -23.36
C MET A 329 16.76 -1.35 -22.33
N LYS A 330 16.77 -0.41 -21.38
CA LYS A 330 15.65 -0.25 -20.43
C LYS A 330 14.32 0.03 -21.13
N ARG A 331 14.32 0.91 -22.15
CA ARG A 331 13.11 1.23 -22.91
C ARG A 331 12.64 0.04 -23.74
N LEU A 332 13.55 -0.71 -24.38
CA LEU A 332 13.24 -1.95 -25.07
C LEU A 332 12.60 -2.98 -24.13
N LEU A 333 13.18 -3.23 -22.96
CA LEU A 333 12.63 -4.18 -21.99
C LEU A 333 11.26 -3.75 -21.46
N LEU A 334 11.03 -2.44 -21.27
CA LEU A 334 9.71 -1.91 -20.89
C LEU A 334 8.69 -2.12 -22.02
N LEU A 335 9.07 -1.89 -23.27
CA LEU A 335 8.22 -2.15 -24.44
C LEU A 335 7.83 -3.62 -24.52
N LEU A 336 8.81 -4.53 -24.39
CA LEU A 336 8.56 -5.97 -24.44
C LEU A 336 7.64 -6.42 -23.30
N ARG A 337 7.82 -5.90 -22.08
CA ARG A 337 6.93 -6.21 -20.95
C ARG A 337 5.52 -5.71 -21.17
N GLN A 338 5.35 -4.49 -21.65
CA GLN A 338 4.02 -3.96 -21.92
C GLN A 338 3.30 -4.76 -23.01
N LEU A 339 4.00 -5.14 -24.09
CA LEU A 339 3.42 -5.98 -25.13
C LEU A 339 3.11 -7.40 -24.63
N ALA A 340 4.07 -8.07 -23.97
CA ALA A 340 3.92 -9.46 -23.57
C ALA A 340 3.01 -9.68 -22.37
N VAL A 341 3.02 -8.76 -21.39
CA VAL A 341 2.33 -8.96 -20.10
C VAL A 341 1.05 -8.14 -19.99
N GLU A 342 1.06 -6.88 -20.44
CA GLU A 342 -0.12 -6.02 -20.29
C GLU A 342 -1.10 -6.18 -21.45
N PHE A 343 -0.60 -6.36 -22.67
CA PHE A 343 -1.42 -6.51 -23.87
C PHE A 343 -1.59 -7.95 -24.35
N ASP A 344 -0.87 -8.91 -23.75
CA ASP A 344 -0.84 -10.31 -24.20
C ASP A 344 -0.62 -10.45 -25.72
N ALA A 345 0.22 -9.57 -26.29
CA ALA A 345 0.35 -9.42 -27.74
C ALA A 345 0.88 -10.68 -28.45
N PHE A 346 1.45 -11.63 -27.70
CA PHE A 346 2.05 -12.85 -28.23
C PHE A 346 1.31 -14.12 -27.78
N GLY A 347 0.10 -13.97 -27.23
CA GLY A 347 -0.78 -15.07 -26.86
C GLY A 347 -1.62 -15.61 -28.03
N ASP A 348 -2.52 -16.54 -27.72
CA ASP A 348 -3.35 -17.25 -28.72
C ASP A 348 -4.76 -16.64 -28.90
N SER A 349 -4.95 -15.37 -28.53
CA SER A 349 -6.26 -14.68 -28.61
C SER A 349 -6.45 -13.97 -29.95
N ALA A 350 -7.71 -13.76 -30.35
CA ALA A 350 -8.03 -13.00 -31.57
C ALA A 350 -7.55 -11.54 -31.48
N GLU A 351 -7.54 -10.97 -30.27
CA GLU A 351 -7.01 -9.65 -29.98
C GLU A 351 -5.48 -9.61 -30.14
N ALA A 352 -4.77 -10.65 -29.70
CA ALA A 352 -3.34 -10.80 -29.92
C ALA A 352 -3.00 -10.88 -31.42
N ASP A 353 -3.73 -11.69 -32.19
CA ASP A 353 -3.57 -11.79 -33.65
C ASP A 353 -3.78 -10.44 -34.36
N ALA A 354 -4.80 -9.69 -33.94
CA ALA A 354 -5.08 -8.37 -34.47
C ALA A 354 -3.96 -7.37 -34.15
N LEU A 355 -3.43 -7.39 -32.92
CA LEU A 355 -2.31 -6.54 -32.52
C LEU A 355 -1.02 -6.93 -33.26
N MET A 356 -0.73 -8.21 -33.40
CA MET A 356 0.42 -8.70 -34.17
C MET A 356 0.34 -8.29 -35.64
N THR A 357 -0.85 -8.31 -36.23
CA THR A 357 -1.08 -7.79 -37.59
C THR A 357 -0.71 -6.31 -37.70
N GLN A 358 -1.10 -5.49 -36.71
CA GLN A 358 -0.74 -4.06 -36.69
C GLN A 358 0.75 -3.84 -36.48
N LEU A 359 1.38 -4.61 -35.58
CA LEU A 359 2.83 -4.52 -35.35
C LEU A 359 3.63 -4.95 -36.59
N ASN A 360 3.20 -6.01 -37.27
CA ASN A 360 3.88 -6.52 -38.47
C ASN A 360 3.70 -5.63 -39.71
N ALA A 361 2.74 -4.70 -39.70
CA ALA A 361 2.67 -3.65 -40.69
C ALA A 361 3.81 -2.61 -40.58
N ILE A 362 4.54 -2.61 -39.45
CA ILE A 362 5.69 -1.73 -39.21
C ILE A 362 6.97 -2.47 -39.62
N GLY A 363 7.67 -1.93 -40.61
CA GLY A 363 8.98 -2.43 -41.03
C GLY A 363 10.11 -1.83 -40.19
N LEU A 364 10.80 -2.64 -39.39
CA LEU A 364 12.01 -2.24 -38.68
C LEU A 364 13.23 -2.33 -39.60
N PRO A 365 13.99 -1.24 -39.80
CA PRO A 365 15.15 -1.23 -40.69
C PRO A 365 16.22 -2.20 -40.20
N LEU A 366 16.88 -2.89 -41.12
CA LEU A 366 17.97 -3.81 -40.79
C LEU A 366 19.30 -3.05 -40.64
N ALA A 367 20.20 -3.60 -39.82
CA ALA A 367 21.57 -3.11 -39.66
C ALA A 367 22.61 -4.21 -39.87
N ASP A 368 23.79 -3.84 -40.37
CA ASP A 368 24.96 -4.72 -40.46
C ASP A 368 25.64 -4.90 -39.09
N ALA A 369 26.67 -5.76 -39.02
CA ALA A 369 27.40 -6.01 -37.77
C ALA A 369 28.13 -4.79 -37.18
N ALA A 370 28.29 -3.70 -37.95
CA ALA A 370 28.82 -2.42 -37.49
C ALA A 370 27.71 -1.45 -37.05
N GLY A 371 26.44 -1.87 -37.11
CA GLY A 371 25.27 -1.07 -36.76
C GLY A 371 24.85 -0.09 -37.85
N LYS A 372 25.36 -0.22 -39.07
CA LYS A 372 24.99 0.65 -40.19
C LYS A 372 23.71 0.12 -40.85
N PRO A 373 22.73 0.99 -41.18
CA PRO A 373 21.54 0.57 -41.90
C PRO A 373 21.88 -0.13 -43.22
N ILE A 374 21.23 -1.26 -43.47
CA ILE A 374 21.29 -1.99 -44.74
C ILE A 374 19.91 -2.01 -45.40
N GLU A 375 19.88 -2.33 -46.69
CA GLU A 375 18.61 -2.43 -47.43
C GLU A 375 17.75 -3.57 -46.87
N GLY A 376 16.46 -3.29 -46.72
CA GLY A 376 15.48 -4.22 -46.18
C GLY A 376 14.94 -3.82 -44.82
N SER A 377 13.85 -4.48 -44.44
CA SER A 377 13.22 -4.33 -43.14
C SER A 377 12.69 -5.67 -42.66
N ARG A 378 12.41 -5.78 -41.37
CA ARG A 378 11.71 -6.93 -40.79
C ARG A 378 10.41 -6.49 -40.12
N PRO A 379 9.36 -7.33 -40.13
CA PRO A 379 8.14 -7.03 -39.40
C PRO A 379 8.42 -6.81 -37.90
N ALA A 380 7.88 -5.73 -37.32
CA ALA A 380 8.18 -5.38 -35.94
C ALA A 380 7.62 -6.39 -34.94
N GLY A 381 6.41 -6.91 -35.17
CA GLY A 381 5.79 -7.92 -34.32
C GLY A 381 6.64 -9.18 -34.23
N ASP A 382 7.08 -9.72 -35.36
CA ASP A 382 7.94 -10.92 -35.41
C ASP A 382 9.25 -10.72 -34.65
N PHE A 383 9.89 -9.56 -34.82
CA PHE A 383 11.10 -9.23 -34.08
C PHE A 383 10.84 -9.11 -32.58
N LEU A 384 9.80 -8.38 -32.18
CA LEU A 384 9.47 -8.14 -30.77
C LEU A 384 9.04 -9.44 -30.06
N ALA A 385 8.32 -10.34 -30.73
CA ALA A 385 7.96 -11.65 -30.21
C ALA A 385 9.20 -12.51 -29.93
N ALA A 386 10.13 -12.57 -30.89
CA ALA A 386 11.40 -13.27 -30.69
C ALA A 386 12.27 -12.61 -29.62
N ALA A 387 12.29 -11.28 -29.56
CA ALA A 387 13.02 -10.53 -28.54
C ALA A 387 12.45 -10.76 -27.13
N ALA A 388 11.13 -10.85 -26.98
CA ALA A 388 10.50 -11.16 -25.70
C ALA A 388 10.95 -12.54 -25.18
N ARG A 389 10.93 -13.56 -26.04
CA ARG A 389 11.41 -14.91 -25.66
C ARG A 389 12.88 -14.92 -25.24
N ILE A 390 13.76 -14.24 -25.97
CA ILE A 390 15.19 -14.26 -25.68
C ILE A 390 15.55 -13.38 -24.47
N LEU A 391 14.99 -12.17 -24.37
CA LEU A 391 15.41 -11.17 -23.38
C LEU A 391 14.59 -11.18 -22.09
N LEU A 392 13.34 -11.69 -22.11
CA LEU A 392 12.51 -11.81 -20.91
C LEU A 392 12.47 -13.24 -20.36
N ASN A 393 12.43 -14.25 -21.24
CA ASN A 393 12.35 -15.66 -20.84
C ASN A 393 13.71 -16.38 -20.90
N GLU A 394 14.77 -15.67 -21.30
CA GLU A 394 16.14 -16.21 -21.41
C GLU A 394 16.26 -17.42 -22.35
N GLU A 395 15.37 -17.51 -23.35
CA GLU A 395 15.37 -18.61 -24.32
C GLU A 395 16.52 -18.49 -25.34
N SER A 396 17.08 -19.64 -25.73
CA SER A 396 18.04 -19.72 -26.84
C SER A 396 17.30 -20.07 -28.14
N VAL A 397 17.15 -19.10 -29.04
CA VAL A 397 16.49 -19.28 -30.34
C VAL A 397 17.55 -19.32 -31.45
N SER A 398 17.45 -20.28 -32.37
CA SER A 398 18.36 -20.42 -33.52
C SER A 398 17.59 -20.51 -34.84
N PRO A 399 17.88 -19.66 -35.85
CA PRO A 399 18.82 -18.54 -35.77
C PRO A 399 18.27 -17.37 -34.93
N ALA A 400 19.11 -16.76 -34.11
CA ALA A 400 18.73 -15.60 -33.33
C ALA A 400 18.53 -14.38 -34.26
N PRO A 401 17.44 -13.61 -34.11
CA PRO A 401 17.25 -12.39 -34.88
C PRO A 401 18.32 -11.35 -34.50
N THR A 402 18.78 -10.57 -35.47
CA THR A 402 19.60 -9.39 -35.24
C THR A 402 18.78 -8.17 -34.83
N MET A 403 19.37 -7.33 -33.99
CA MET A 403 18.82 -6.06 -33.57
C MET A 403 18.65 -5.11 -34.79
N PRO A 404 17.50 -4.44 -34.95
CA PRO A 404 17.27 -3.45 -35.99
C PRO A 404 18.17 -2.20 -35.86
N ALA A 405 18.18 -1.38 -36.91
CA ALA A 405 18.94 -0.14 -37.01
C ALA A 405 18.46 0.97 -36.05
#